data_AF-A0A7D5W047-F1
#
_entry.id   AF-A0A7D5W047-F1
#
_cell.length_a   1.000
_cell.length_b   1.000
_cell.length_c   1.000
_cell.angle_alpha   90.00
_cell.angle_beta   90.00
_cell.angle_gamma   90.00
#
_symmetry.space_group_name_H-M   'P 1'
#
loop_
_entity.id
_entity.type
_entity.pdbx_description
1 polymer ?
#
loop_
_entity_poly.entity_id
_entity_poly.type
_entity_poly.pdbx_seq_one_letter_code
_entity_poly.pdbx_strand_id
1 'polypeptide(L)'
;MNYWDSYDYPEGDPKVRITFGAQHAGTPVVAWLGLYGKTVVPPKVNVEAEYSIHTTDEAEARRIMNAHADDFIRERNIGSVVGKP
;
A
#
# COMPACT_ATOMS: atom_id res chain seq x y z
N MET A 1 -0.84 -14.15 14.92
CA MET A 1 -0.53 -13.24 13.80
C MET A 1 -1.82 -12.51 13.50
N ASN A 2 -1.89 -11.21 13.78
CA ASN A 2 -3.01 -10.41 13.27
C ASN A 2 -2.98 -10.56 11.75
N TYR A 3 -4.10 -10.90 11.13
CA TYR A 3 -4.20 -11.06 9.69
C TYR A 3 -4.31 -9.65 9.11
N TRP A 4 -3.18 -9.09 8.71
CA TRP A 4 -3.17 -7.75 8.14
C TRP A 4 -3.39 -7.87 6.64
N ASP A 5 -4.56 -7.46 6.17
CA ASP A 5 -5.02 -7.59 4.79
C ASP A 5 -4.58 -6.40 3.91
N SER A 6 -4.83 -6.47 2.62
CA SER A 6 -4.66 -5.34 1.70
C SER A 6 -5.85 -4.37 1.78
N TYR A 7 -5.60 -3.08 1.55
CA TYR A 7 -6.66 -2.09 1.30
C TYR A 7 -6.25 -1.07 0.24
N ASP A 8 -7.25 -0.50 -0.42
CA ASP A 8 -7.05 0.53 -1.44
C ASP A 8 -7.10 1.93 -0.82
N TYR A 9 -6.20 2.81 -1.25
CA TYR A 9 -6.03 4.14 -0.67
C TYR A 9 -5.79 5.21 -1.77
N PRO A 10 -6.39 6.40 -1.64
CA PRO A 10 -7.48 6.76 -0.72
C PRO A 10 -8.78 6.01 -1.04
N GLU A 11 -9.63 5.75 -0.05
CA GLU A 11 -10.84 4.91 -0.20
C GLU A 11 -11.82 5.41 -1.28
N GLY A 12 -11.98 6.73 -1.42
CA GLY A 12 -12.89 7.33 -2.40
C GLY A 12 -12.32 7.52 -3.81
N ASP A 13 -10.99 7.44 -3.97
CA ASP A 13 -10.33 7.60 -5.26
C ASP A 13 -9.01 6.81 -5.26
N PRO A 14 -9.08 5.46 -5.26
CA PRO A 14 -7.92 4.62 -4.98
C PRO A 14 -6.81 4.87 -5.99
N LYS A 15 -5.63 5.24 -5.47
CA LYS A 15 -4.39 5.51 -6.22
C LYS A 15 -3.40 4.38 -6.04
N VAL A 16 -3.36 3.84 -4.83
CA VAL A 16 -2.45 2.78 -4.42
C VAL A 16 -3.20 1.70 -3.65
N ARG A 17 -2.68 0.48 -3.69
CA ARG A 17 -3.04 -0.61 -2.81
C ARG A 17 -1.95 -0.77 -1.77
N ILE A 18 -2.34 -0.68 -0.51
CA ILE A 18 -1.50 -0.91 0.65
C ILE A 18 -1.68 -2.37 1.06
N THR A 19 -0.60 -3.13 1.21
CA THR A 19 -0.67 -4.54 1.64
C THR A 19 0.29 -4.76 2.79
N PHE A 20 -0.11 -5.48 3.83
CA PHE A 20 0.76 -5.85 4.93
C PHE A 20 1.21 -7.31 4.81
N GLY A 21 2.46 -7.61 5.12
CA GLY A 21 2.99 -8.97 5.11
C GLY A 21 4.49 -9.04 5.36
N ALA A 22 5.07 -10.22 5.10
CA ALA A 22 6.48 -10.48 5.37
C ALA A 22 7.39 -9.89 4.29
N GLN A 23 8.50 -9.23 4.66
CA GLN A 23 9.51 -8.81 3.69
C GLN A 23 9.96 -9.97 2.81
N HIS A 24 10.42 -9.64 1.60
CA HIS A 24 11.08 -10.61 0.73
C HIS A 24 12.28 -11.31 1.41
N ALA A 25 12.86 -10.72 2.46
CA ALA A 25 13.80 -11.37 3.37
C ALA A 25 13.61 -10.88 4.82
N GLY A 26 13.13 -11.74 5.73
CA GLY A 26 13.13 -11.48 7.18
C GLY A 26 11.81 -11.69 7.90
N THR A 27 11.78 -11.27 9.17
CA THR A 27 10.65 -11.44 10.11
C THR A 27 9.47 -10.55 9.70
N PRO A 28 8.20 -11.02 9.79
CA PRO A 28 7.07 -10.37 9.12
C PRO A 28 6.48 -9.16 9.85
N VAL A 29 6.65 -7.93 9.32
CA VAL A 29 5.93 -6.70 9.79
C VAL A 29 5.85 -5.58 8.71
N VAL A 30 5.88 -5.88 7.41
CA VAL A 30 6.13 -4.85 6.37
C VAL A 30 4.92 -4.54 5.51
N ALA A 31 4.83 -3.28 5.05
CA ALA A 31 3.78 -2.80 4.20
C ALA A 31 4.30 -2.47 2.79
N TRP A 32 3.48 -2.71 1.78
CA TRP A 32 3.79 -2.45 0.37
C TRP A 32 2.80 -1.48 -0.24
N LEU A 33 3.31 -0.58 -1.07
CA LEU A 33 2.50 0.31 -1.91
C LEU A 33 2.60 -0.16 -3.37
N GLY A 34 1.47 -0.63 -3.92
CA GLY A 34 1.30 -0.89 -5.35
C GLY A 34 0.37 0.14 -5.99
N LEU A 35 0.49 0.43 -7.29
CA LEU A 35 -0.43 1.33 -7.97
C LEU A 35 -1.78 0.64 -8.28
N TYR A 36 -2.89 1.33 -8.01
CA TYR A 36 -4.23 0.82 -8.34
C TYR A 36 -4.44 0.79 -9.86
N GLY A 37 -5.01 -0.29 -10.39
CA GLY A 37 -5.32 -0.45 -11.82
C GLY A 37 -4.15 -0.80 -12.75
N LYS A 38 -2.88 -0.72 -12.30
CA LYS A 38 -1.77 -1.37 -13.03
C LYS A 38 -1.85 -2.86 -12.74
N THR A 39 -1.95 -3.68 -13.80
CA THR A 39 -2.14 -5.13 -13.74
C THR A 39 -1.22 -5.77 -12.68
N VAL A 40 -1.80 -6.12 -11.54
CA VAL A 40 -1.15 -6.92 -10.50
C VAL A 40 -1.32 -8.36 -10.98
N VAL A 41 -0.36 -8.88 -11.75
CA VAL A 41 -0.41 -10.30 -12.16
C VAL A 41 -0.04 -11.11 -10.92
N PRO A 42 -0.94 -11.93 -10.35
CA PRO A 42 -0.54 -12.85 -9.29
C PRO A 42 0.57 -13.77 -9.84
N PRO A 43 1.71 -13.93 -9.15
CA PRO A 43 1.96 -13.68 -7.73
C PRO A 43 2.80 -12.42 -7.44
N LYS A 44 3.02 -11.54 -8.42
CA LYS A 44 3.89 -10.38 -8.28
C LYS A 44 3.03 -9.14 -8.09
N VAL A 45 2.80 -8.78 -6.83
CA VAL A 45 2.51 -7.38 -6.52
C VAL A 45 3.67 -6.59 -7.08
N ASN A 46 3.43 -5.72 -8.07
CA ASN A 46 4.44 -4.76 -8.51
C ASN A 46 4.59 -3.76 -7.36
N VAL A 47 5.45 -4.11 -6.42
CA VAL A 47 5.83 -3.28 -5.29
C VAL A 47 6.65 -2.14 -5.86
N GLU A 48 6.03 -0.98 -5.98
CA GLU A 48 6.71 0.25 -6.40
C GLU A 48 7.48 0.85 -5.21
N ALA A 49 7.00 0.61 -3.99
CA ALA A 49 7.68 0.95 -2.75
C ALA A 49 7.38 -0.05 -1.62
N GLU A 50 8.42 -0.44 -0.89
CA GLU A 50 8.32 -1.21 0.35
C GLU A 50 8.60 -0.30 1.55
N TYR A 51 7.76 -0.36 2.57
CA TYR A 51 7.92 0.41 3.79
C TYR A 51 7.81 -0.47 5.03
N SER A 52 8.82 -0.40 5.88
CA SER A 52 8.90 -1.21 7.11
C SER A 52 8.43 -0.40 8.31
N ILE A 53 7.44 -0.94 9.03
CA ILE A 53 6.98 -0.37 10.29
C ILE A 53 7.04 -1.43 11.38
N HIS A 54 7.58 -1.06 12.53
CA HIS A 54 7.53 -1.91 13.72
C HIS A 54 6.44 -1.40 14.66
N THR A 55 5.22 -1.84 14.43
CA THR A 55 4.10 -1.64 15.37
C THR A 55 3.21 -2.87 15.40
N THR A 56 2.56 -3.09 16.54
CA THR A 56 1.55 -4.15 16.73
C THR A 56 0.13 -3.60 16.70
N ASP A 57 -0.05 -2.28 16.60
CA ASP A 57 -1.34 -1.59 16.55
C ASP A 57 -1.75 -1.30 15.11
N GLU A 58 -2.90 -1.83 14.70
CA GLU A 58 -3.45 -1.65 13.35
C GLU A 58 -3.82 -0.21 13.02
N ALA A 59 -4.36 0.53 13.98
CA ALA A 59 -4.72 1.92 13.76
C ALA A 59 -3.47 2.78 13.53
N GLU A 60 -2.41 2.54 14.31
CA GLU A 60 -1.14 3.23 14.15
C GLU A 60 -0.47 2.91 12.81
N ALA A 61 -0.41 1.63 12.46
CA ALA A 61 0.14 1.18 11.19
C ALA A 61 -0.60 1.79 9.98
N ARG A 62 -1.94 1.78 9.99
CA ARG A 62 -2.75 2.43 8.94
C ARG A 62 -2.47 3.91 8.86
N ARG A 63 -2.37 4.61 9.99
CA ARG A 63 -2.05 6.04 10.03
C ARG A 63 -0.70 6.35 9.39
N ILE A 64 0.33 5.57 9.73
CA ILE A 64 1.67 5.74 9.16
C ILE A 64 1.65 5.45 7.65
N MET A 65 1.01 4.35 7.24
CA MET A 65 0.96 3.96 5.83
C MET A 65 0.16 4.91 4.95
N ASN A 66 -0.95 5.46 5.46
CA ASN A 66 -1.71 6.48 4.74
C ASN A 66 -0.88 7.73 4.50
N ALA A 67 -0.11 8.20 5.50
CA ALA A 67 0.77 9.35 5.34
C ALA A 67 1.86 9.09 4.29
N HIS A 68 2.47 7.90 4.29
CA HIS A 68 3.43 7.52 3.25
C HIS A 68 2.80 7.40 1.87
N ALA A 69 1.59 6.88 1.78
CA ALA A 69 0.86 6.81 0.54
C ALA A 69 0.54 8.21 -0.01
N ASP A 70 0.14 9.17 0.84
CA ASP A 70 -0.08 10.57 0.44
C ASP A 70 1.20 11.19 -0.15
N ASP A 71 2.34 11.00 0.51
CA ASP A 71 3.64 11.49 0.03
C ASP A 71 4.02 10.83 -1.30
N PHE A 72 3.86 9.52 -1.42
CA PHE A 72 4.12 8.79 -2.65
C PHE A 72 3.24 9.26 -3.81
N ILE A 73 1.93 9.46 -3.56
CA ILE A 73 0.97 9.99 -4.54
C ILE A 73 1.39 11.39 -5.01
N ARG A 74 1.77 12.24 -4.07
CA ARG A 74 2.23 13.61 -4.34
C ARG A 74 3.52 13.64 -5.15
N GLU A 75 4.54 12.90 -4.75
CA GLU A 75 5.84 12.85 -5.44
C GLU A 75 5.74 12.31 -6.86
N ARG A 76 4.87 11.32 -7.08
CA ARG A 76 4.63 10.71 -8.38
C ARG A 76 3.58 11.44 -9.22
N ASN A 77 2.98 12.51 -8.69
CA ASN A 77 1.88 13.26 -9.30
C ASN A 77 0.77 12.33 -9.83
N ILE A 78 0.39 11.34 -9.01
CA ILE A 78 -0.58 10.31 -9.42
C ILE A 78 -1.98 10.95 -9.41
N GLY A 79 -2.53 11.17 -10.60
CA GLY A 79 -3.88 11.70 -10.78
C GLY A 79 -5.00 10.69 -10.50
N SER A 80 -6.23 11.17 -10.49
CA SER A 80 -7.43 10.34 -10.31
C SER A 80 -7.47 9.17 -11.31
N VAL A 81 -7.73 7.94 -10.84
CA VAL A 81 -7.85 6.76 -11.72
C VAL A 81 -9.31 6.50 -12.07
N VAL A 82 -10.24 7.21 -11.42
CA VAL A 82 -11.67 7.22 -11.76
C VAL A 82 -11.85 8.06 -13.01
N GLY A 83 -11.56 7.45 -14.15
CA GLY A 83 -11.62 8.12 -15.44
C GLY A 83 -11.52 7.16 -16.61
N LYS A 84 -12.60 6.43 -16.90
CA LYS A 84 -13.29 6.49 -18.20
C LYS A 84 -14.64 5.76 -18.16
N PRO A 85 -15.64 6.26 -18.92
CA PRO A 85 -17.00 5.70 -19.01
C PRO A 85 -17.04 4.31 -19.62
#